data_AF-A0A947S627-F1
#
_entry.id   AF-A0A947S627-F1
#
_cell.length_a   1.000
_cell.length_b   1.000
_cell.length_c   1.000
_cell.angle_alpha   90.00
_cell.angle_beta   90.00
_cell.angle_gamma   90.00
#
_symmetry.space_group_name_H-M   'P 1'
#
loop_
_entity.id
_entity.type
_entity.pdbx_description
1 polymer ?
#
loop_
_entity_poly.entity_id
_entity_poly.type
_entity_poly.pdbx_seq_one_letter_code
_entity_poly.pdbx_strand_id
1 'polypeptide(L)'
;MNKKIWGLAILAVGVGALVVLFLSVFAVKWRVDLSQKKGDNLYRLSGKKRVGQTFIAGKNNLSRITLDLKNASLKNEKPVYFHLRQVDGLGDLRKIKISGFNIGDPSSVRFQFEPIPDSFQKEYYFYLDSPDSSDSDGIEVYHSSQDLYPDGKMMVNDEEIMGELRFSSFYFSDSKMTVFRETIGNFTSRLLMDKTFTALYLTLLILTFSSGLLLNRPND
;
A
#
# COMPACT_ATOMS: atom_id res chain seq x y z
N MET A 1 -6.83 -17.53 -43.38
CA MET A 1 -5.65 -17.54 -42.48
C MET A 1 -5.47 -18.97 -41.95
N ASN A 2 -4.25 -19.51 -41.94
CA ASN A 2 -3.98 -20.93 -41.65
C ASN A 2 -4.37 -21.31 -40.20
N LYS A 3 -4.98 -22.48 -39.98
CA LYS A 3 -5.36 -23.04 -38.66
C LYS A 3 -4.21 -22.98 -37.65
N LYS A 4 -2.98 -23.16 -38.13
CA LYS A 4 -1.75 -23.09 -37.33
C LYS A 4 -1.48 -21.68 -36.79
N ILE A 5 -1.83 -20.63 -37.55
CA ILE A 5 -1.59 -19.23 -37.19
C ILE A 5 -2.52 -18.79 -36.04
N TRP A 6 -3.80 -19.16 -36.09
CA TRP A 6 -4.74 -18.85 -35.01
C TRP A 6 -4.40 -19.58 -33.70
N GLY A 7 -4.03 -20.86 -33.79
CA GLY A 7 -3.57 -21.61 -32.62
C GLY A 7 -2.31 -20.99 -31.99
N LEU A 8 -1.35 -20.58 -32.82
CA LEU A 8 -0.14 -19.87 -32.37
C LEU A 8 -0.47 -18.52 -31.72
N ALA A 9 -1.42 -17.76 -32.27
CA ALA A 9 -1.82 -16.47 -31.71
C ALA A 9 -2.47 -16.62 -30.32
N ILE A 10 -3.41 -17.57 -30.16
CA ILE A 10 -4.05 -17.84 -28.86
C ILE A 10 -3.02 -18.32 -27.84
N LEU A 11 -2.14 -19.24 -28.23
CA LEU A 11 -1.06 -19.72 -27.37
C LEU A 11 -0.14 -18.58 -26.94
N ALA A 12 0.27 -17.70 -27.87
CA ALA A 12 1.13 -16.57 -27.57
C ALA A 12 0.48 -15.59 -26.58
N VAL A 13 -0.81 -15.28 -26.75
CA VAL A 13 -1.56 -14.45 -25.80
C VAL A 13 -1.65 -15.12 -24.43
N GLY A 14 -1.96 -16.40 -24.37
CA GLY A 14 -2.03 -17.16 -23.12
C GLY A 14 -0.68 -17.20 -22.38
N VAL A 15 0.40 -17.46 -23.11
CA VAL A 15 1.77 -17.41 -22.55
C VAL A 15 2.11 -16.00 -22.08
N GLY A 16 1.79 -14.96 -22.86
CA GLY A 16 2.00 -13.57 -22.47
C GLY A 16 1.28 -13.21 -21.16
N ALA A 17 0.01 -13.60 -21.03
CA ALA A 17 -0.76 -13.39 -19.80
C ALA A 17 -0.15 -14.13 -18.60
N LEU A 18 0.27 -15.39 -18.79
CA LEU A 18 0.96 -16.16 -17.74
C LEU A 18 2.29 -15.53 -17.34
N VAL A 19 3.07 -15.01 -18.29
CA VAL A 19 4.33 -14.31 -18.02
C VAL A 19 4.06 -13.04 -17.20
N VAL A 20 3.04 -12.24 -17.56
CA VAL A 20 2.67 -11.04 -16.78
C VAL A 20 2.24 -11.41 -15.36
N LEU A 21 1.42 -12.46 -15.19
CA LEU A 21 1.05 -12.96 -13.86
C LEU A 21 2.27 -13.44 -13.07
N PHE A 22 3.15 -14.20 -13.71
CA PHE A 22 4.40 -14.66 -13.10
C PHE A 22 5.27 -13.47 -12.66
N LEU A 23 5.53 -12.50 -13.54
CA LEU A 23 6.29 -11.31 -13.20
C LEU A 23 5.66 -10.52 -12.04
N SER A 24 4.31 -10.42 -12.00
CA SER A 24 3.62 -9.73 -10.91
C SER A 24 3.83 -10.39 -9.53
N VAL A 25 3.87 -11.72 -9.48
CA VAL A 25 4.06 -12.49 -8.23
C VAL A 25 5.52 -12.41 -7.76
N PHE A 26 6.47 -12.36 -8.69
CA PHE A 26 7.90 -12.42 -8.36
C PHE A 26 8.54 -11.04 -8.19
N ALA A 27 7.99 -9.99 -8.80
CA ALA A 27 8.55 -8.64 -8.70
C ALA A 27 8.06 -7.87 -7.46
N VAL A 28 6.84 -8.12 -6.99
CA VAL A 28 6.23 -7.33 -5.91
C VAL A 28 6.44 -7.99 -4.55
N LYS A 29 7.50 -7.58 -3.84
CA LYS A 29 7.82 -8.09 -2.50
C LYS A 29 7.04 -7.44 -1.35
N TRP A 30 6.66 -6.17 -1.53
CA TRP A 30 5.93 -5.42 -0.51
C TRP A 30 4.50 -5.18 -0.93
N ARG A 31 3.57 -5.50 -0.04
CA ARG A 31 2.14 -5.37 -0.30
C ARG A 31 1.50 -4.51 0.78
N VAL A 32 0.47 -3.78 0.39
CA VAL A 32 -0.31 -2.95 1.30
C VAL A 32 -1.00 -3.86 2.31
N ASP A 33 -0.87 -3.51 3.59
CA ASP A 33 -1.61 -4.12 4.69
C ASP A 33 -2.83 -3.24 5.01
N LEU A 34 -2.59 -2.05 5.54
CA LEU A 34 -3.58 -1.01 5.83
C LEU A 34 -3.35 0.22 4.94
N SER A 35 -4.42 0.88 4.50
CA SER A 35 -4.33 2.13 3.75
C SER A 35 -5.44 3.10 4.15
N GLN A 36 -5.05 4.20 4.78
CA GLN A 36 -5.91 5.34 5.12
C GLN A 36 -5.60 6.47 4.16
N LYS A 37 -6.53 6.71 3.21
CA LYS A 37 -6.32 7.65 2.09
C LYS A 37 -6.88 9.05 2.33
N LYS A 38 -7.72 9.21 3.36
CA LYS A 38 -8.33 10.50 3.66
C LYS A 38 -7.33 11.37 4.41
N GLY A 39 -7.24 12.64 4.02
CA GLY A 39 -6.24 13.56 4.54
C GLY A 39 -6.48 14.94 3.97
N ASP A 40 -7.47 15.64 4.53
CA ASP A 40 -7.96 16.91 4.00
C ASP A 40 -7.43 18.11 4.81
N ASN A 41 -6.80 17.83 5.95
CA ASN A 41 -6.21 18.80 6.86
C ASN A 41 -4.70 18.55 7.02
N LEU A 42 -4.00 19.55 7.56
CA LEU A 42 -2.56 19.54 7.76
C LEU A 42 -2.24 19.83 9.23
N TYR A 43 -1.45 18.94 9.84
CA TYR A 43 -0.92 19.12 11.18
C TYR A 43 0.56 19.49 11.11
N ARG A 44 0.97 20.62 11.70
CA ARG A 44 2.36 21.08 11.65
C ARG A 44 3.21 20.44 12.75
N LEU A 45 4.27 19.75 12.31
CA LEU A 45 5.32 19.17 13.12
C LEU A 45 6.50 20.13 13.26
N SER A 46 6.73 20.61 14.48
CA SER A 46 7.79 21.57 14.82
C SER A 46 8.19 21.45 16.29
N GLY A 47 9.45 21.74 16.60
CA GLY A 47 10.00 21.71 17.95
C GLY A 47 9.75 20.38 18.65
N LYS A 48 9.29 20.45 19.90
CA LYS A 48 9.03 19.25 20.73
C LYS A 48 7.72 18.52 20.38
N LYS A 49 6.98 18.96 19.37
CA LYS A 49 5.73 18.31 18.99
C LYS A 49 6.01 16.91 18.45
N ARG A 50 5.12 15.98 18.77
CA ARG A 50 5.07 14.64 18.18
C ARG A 50 3.71 14.44 17.57
N VAL A 51 3.66 13.82 16.39
CA VAL A 51 2.40 13.44 15.74
C VAL A 51 2.52 12.01 15.22
N GLY A 52 1.52 11.20 15.51
CA GLY A 52 1.56 9.77 15.23
C GLY A 52 0.18 9.15 15.20
N GLN A 53 0.13 7.84 15.03
CA GLN A 53 -1.11 7.07 15.10
C GLN A 53 -0.85 5.63 15.54
N THR A 54 -1.77 5.06 16.31
CA THR A 54 -1.81 3.63 16.58
C THR A 54 -2.50 2.87 15.46
N PHE A 55 -2.10 1.62 15.23
CA PHE A 55 -2.75 0.74 14.26
C PHE A 55 -2.48 -0.72 14.58
N ILE A 56 -3.39 -1.58 14.13
CA ILE A 56 -3.22 -3.03 14.22
C ILE A 56 -2.67 -3.56 12.89
N ALA A 57 -1.57 -4.28 12.93
CA ALA A 57 -1.03 -4.93 11.73
C ALA A 57 -1.90 -6.11 11.31
N GLY A 58 -2.41 -6.07 10.07
CA GLY A 58 -3.29 -7.09 9.51
C GLY A 58 -2.55 -8.31 8.95
N LYS A 59 -1.21 -8.24 8.87
CA LYS A 59 -0.33 -9.32 8.38
C LYS A 59 0.98 -9.40 9.19
N ASN A 60 1.61 -10.57 9.15
CA ASN A 60 3.00 -10.75 9.61
C ASN A 60 3.97 -10.00 8.69
N ASN A 61 5.20 -9.76 9.18
CA ASN A 61 6.30 -9.14 8.44
C ASN A 61 6.05 -7.66 8.08
N LEU A 62 5.47 -6.88 8.99
CA LEU A 62 5.37 -5.42 8.86
C LEU A 62 6.77 -4.83 8.56
N SER A 63 6.89 -4.04 7.50
CA SER A 63 8.22 -3.64 6.97
C SER A 63 8.31 -2.21 6.44
N ARG A 64 7.17 -1.52 6.30
CA ARG A 64 7.16 -0.14 5.82
C ARG A 64 5.91 0.59 6.25
N ILE A 65 6.10 1.87 6.59
CA ILE A 65 5.03 2.86 6.69
C ILE A 65 5.27 3.93 5.63
N THR A 66 4.23 4.30 4.89
CA THR A 66 4.25 5.44 3.98
C THR A 66 3.35 6.52 4.55
N LEU A 67 3.83 7.74 4.64
CA LEU A 67 3.11 8.90 5.13
C LEU A 67 3.06 9.97 4.05
N ASP A 68 1.91 10.61 3.89
CA ASP A 68 1.80 11.81 3.07
C ASP A 68 2.22 13.01 3.92
N LEU A 69 3.28 13.68 3.48
CA LEU A 69 3.95 14.79 4.16
C LEU A 69 4.10 15.97 3.20
N LYS A 70 4.28 17.16 3.77
CA LYS A 70 4.48 18.39 3.01
C LYS A 70 5.53 19.27 3.67
N ASN A 71 6.58 19.59 2.91
CA ASN A 71 7.59 20.57 3.28
C ASN A 71 7.29 21.90 2.57
N ALA A 72 6.52 22.77 3.23
CA ALA A 72 6.02 23.99 2.60
C ALA A 72 7.16 24.85 2.02
N SER A 73 7.13 25.07 0.70
CA SER A 73 8.18 25.79 -0.04
C SER A 73 9.59 25.20 0.12
N LEU A 74 9.69 23.90 0.45
CA LEU A 74 10.93 23.16 0.66
C LEU A 74 11.88 23.81 1.69
N LYS A 75 11.33 24.48 2.71
CA LYS A 75 12.10 25.25 3.70
C LYS A 75 12.79 24.40 4.76
N ASN A 76 12.22 23.25 5.10
CA ASN A 76 12.77 22.41 6.15
C ASN A 76 14.00 21.65 5.64
N GLU A 77 15.14 21.89 6.27
CA GLU A 77 16.38 21.12 6.07
C GLU A 77 16.77 20.32 7.33
N LYS A 78 15.94 20.39 8.37
CA LYS A 78 16.20 19.82 9.68
C LYS A 78 15.93 18.32 9.70
N PRO A 79 16.51 17.58 10.66
CA PRO A 79 16.20 16.17 10.82
C PRO A 79 14.76 15.92 11.24
N VAL A 80 14.09 15.02 10.52
CA VAL A 80 12.80 14.43 10.92
C VAL A 80 13.06 12.98 11.32
N TYR A 81 12.58 12.60 12.49
CA TYR A 81 12.71 11.25 13.02
C TYR A 81 11.37 10.54 12.93
N PHE A 82 11.37 9.37 12.32
CA PHE A 82 10.28 8.41 12.39
C PHE A 82 10.60 7.38 13.46
N HIS A 83 9.59 7.10 14.28
CA HIS A 83 9.62 6.13 15.35
C HIS A 83 8.49 5.13 15.14
N LEU A 84 8.76 3.85 15.44
CA LEU A 84 7.77 2.79 15.50
C LEU A 84 8.02 1.95 16.74
N ARG A 85 7.00 1.79 17.58
CA ARG A 85 7.01 0.93 18.76
C ARG A 85 5.77 0.04 18.79
N GLN A 86 5.85 -1.08 19.50
CA GLN A 86 4.65 -1.81 19.90
C GLN A 86 4.01 -1.07 21.09
N VAL A 87 2.68 -1.01 21.16
CA VAL A 87 1.99 -0.25 22.23
C VAL A 87 2.37 -0.76 23.62
N ASP A 88 2.40 -2.07 23.81
CA ASP A 88 2.80 -2.72 25.08
C ASP A 88 4.32 -2.95 25.21
N GLY A 89 5.11 -2.49 24.24
CA GLY A 89 6.54 -2.74 24.16
C GLY A 89 7.39 -1.73 24.91
N LEU A 90 8.61 -2.14 25.27
CA LEU A 90 9.62 -1.22 25.81
C LEU A 90 10.43 -0.60 24.65
N GLY A 91 10.27 0.71 24.47
CA GLY A 91 11.08 1.51 23.54
C GLY A 91 10.72 1.36 22.06
N ASP A 92 11.51 2.00 21.20
CA ASP A 92 11.31 1.99 19.76
C ASP A 92 11.82 0.69 19.14
N LEU A 93 10.95 0.01 18.38
CA LEU A 93 11.34 -1.11 17.52
C LEU A 93 12.15 -0.63 16.33
N ARG A 94 11.79 0.52 15.76
CA ARG A 94 12.49 1.15 14.63
C ARG A 94 12.58 2.65 14.83
N LYS A 95 13.72 3.20 14.47
CA LYS A 95 13.97 4.63 14.39
C LYS A 95 14.67 4.95 13.07
N ILE A 96 14.09 5.84 12.27
CA ILE A 96 14.63 6.25 10.98
C ILE A 96 14.79 7.77 10.99
N LYS A 97 15.98 8.25 10.63
CA LYS A 97 16.27 9.67 10.48
C LYS A 97 16.28 10.03 8.99
N ILE A 98 15.53 11.04 8.61
CA ILE A 98 15.60 11.65 7.28
C ILE A 98 15.84 13.16 7.41
N SER A 99 16.34 13.79 6.35
CA SER A 99 16.33 15.26 6.26
C SER A 99 14.96 15.72 5.77
N GLY A 100 14.46 16.85 6.28
CA GLY A 100 13.30 17.55 5.73
C GLY A 100 13.46 17.89 4.24
N PHE A 101 14.70 18.03 3.76
CA PHE A 101 14.99 18.25 2.34
C PHE A 101 14.57 17.07 1.45
N ASN A 102 14.47 15.87 2.01
CA ASN A 102 13.98 14.68 1.30
C ASN A 102 12.45 14.62 1.21
N ILE A 103 11.75 15.61 1.78
CA ILE A 103 10.29 15.72 1.81
C ILE A 103 9.90 16.81 0.80
N GLY A 104 9.07 16.45 -0.18
CA GLY A 104 8.54 17.37 -1.19
C GLY A 104 7.30 18.14 -0.73
N ASP A 105 6.71 18.91 -1.66
CA ASP A 105 5.54 19.75 -1.42
C ASP A 105 4.46 19.52 -2.50
N PRO A 106 3.51 18.58 -2.29
CA PRO A 106 3.49 17.51 -1.28
C PRO A 106 4.27 16.25 -1.73
N SER A 107 4.48 15.30 -0.81
CA SER A 107 5.13 14.02 -1.15
C SER A 107 4.71 12.85 -0.25
N SER A 108 4.70 11.63 -0.81
CA SER A 108 4.53 10.39 -0.06
C SER A 108 5.90 9.83 0.34
N VAL A 109 6.23 9.93 1.62
CA VAL A 109 7.52 9.53 2.17
C VAL A 109 7.46 8.11 2.70
N ARG A 110 8.45 7.29 2.31
CA ARG A 110 8.53 5.87 2.65
C ARG A 110 9.55 5.63 3.76
N PHE A 111 9.05 5.19 4.91
CA PHE A 111 9.87 4.71 6.04
C PHE A 111 9.95 3.20 5.97
N GLN A 112 10.99 2.68 5.33
CA GLN A 112 11.24 1.26 5.16
C GLN A 112 12.24 0.75 6.20
N PHE A 113 11.97 -0.43 6.75
CA PHE A 113 12.77 -1.07 7.79
C PHE A 113 12.77 -2.60 7.62
N GLU A 114 13.68 -3.26 8.35
CA GLU A 114 13.71 -4.74 8.39
C GLU A 114 12.38 -5.30 8.89
N PRO A 115 11.80 -6.30 8.22
CA PRO A 115 10.51 -6.88 8.59
C PRO A 115 10.44 -7.27 10.06
N ILE A 116 9.32 -6.95 10.71
CA ILE A 116 9.01 -7.36 12.07
C ILE A 116 8.27 -8.70 11.98
N PRO A 117 8.90 -9.83 12.36
CA PRO A 117 8.24 -11.12 12.33
C PRO A 117 7.09 -11.15 13.35
N ASP A 118 6.12 -12.02 13.09
CA ASP A 118 4.96 -12.23 13.98
C ASP A 118 4.20 -10.95 14.33
N SER A 119 4.12 -9.99 13.40
CA SER A 119 3.43 -8.71 13.59
C SER A 119 1.90 -8.81 13.52
N PHE A 120 1.35 -9.92 13.03
CA PHE A 120 -0.09 -10.09 12.83
C PHE A 120 -0.87 -9.87 14.14
N GLN A 121 -1.92 -9.05 14.06
CA GLN A 121 -2.83 -8.71 15.16
C GLN A 121 -2.15 -8.03 16.35
N LYS A 122 -0.94 -7.49 16.18
CA LYS A 122 -0.29 -6.67 17.19
C LYS A 122 -0.57 -5.19 16.93
N GLU A 123 -0.77 -4.45 18.01
CA GLU A 123 -0.94 -3.00 17.98
C GLU A 123 0.42 -2.29 18.02
N TYR A 124 0.60 -1.37 17.09
CA TYR A 124 1.79 -0.56 16.95
C TYR A 124 1.44 0.92 17.03
N TYR A 125 2.40 1.72 17.49
CA TYR A 125 2.35 3.16 17.45
C TYR A 125 3.55 3.67 16.67
N PHE A 126 3.29 4.43 15.60
CA PHE A 126 4.33 5.20 14.94
C PHE A 126 4.12 6.68 15.20
N TYR A 127 5.21 7.45 15.23
CA TYR A 127 5.15 8.90 15.30
C TYR A 127 6.34 9.56 14.61
N LEU A 128 6.16 10.83 14.28
CA LEU A 128 7.19 11.72 13.79
C LEU A 128 7.54 12.77 14.84
N ASP A 129 8.82 13.12 14.92
CA ASP A 129 9.27 14.35 15.57
C ASP A 129 10.35 15.08 14.77
N SER A 130 10.47 16.39 15.00
CA SER A 130 11.45 17.26 14.33
C SER A 130 11.93 18.33 15.32
N PRO A 131 12.72 17.92 16.34
CA PRO A 131 13.07 18.76 17.49
C PRO A 131 13.78 20.06 17.12
N ASP A 132 14.52 20.05 16.01
CA ASP A 132 15.32 21.17 15.54
C ASP A 132 14.57 22.11 14.59
N SER A 133 13.31 21.78 14.23
CA SER A 133 12.45 22.63 13.42
C SER A 133 11.71 23.67 14.26
N SER A 134 11.48 24.83 13.69
CA SER A 134 10.62 25.88 14.22
C SER A 134 9.22 25.82 13.59
N ASP A 135 8.30 26.66 14.05
CA ASP A 135 6.98 26.78 13.41
C ASP A 135 7.05 27.36 11.98
N SER A 136 8.13 28.06 11.63
CA SER A 136 8.28 28.70 10.32
C SER A 136 8.78 27.76 9.22
N ASP A 137 9.45 26.67 9.61
CA ASP A 137 10.02 25.65 8.73
C ASP A 137 9.53 24.24 9.07
N GLY A 138 8.49 24.08 9.89
CA GLY A 138 7.94 22.77 10.26
C GLY A 138 7.35 21.97 9.07
N ILE A 139 7.49 20.65 9.13
CA ILE A 139 6.84 19.73 8.16
C ILE A 139 5.36 19.61 8.50
N GLU A 140 4.50 19.52 7.50
CA GLU A 140 3.08 19.27 7.69
C GLU A 140 2.75 17.80 7.40
N VAL A 141 1.92 17.19 8.26
CA VAL A 141 1.44 15.81 8.12
C VAL A 141 -0.04 15.86 7.73
N TYR A 142 -0.41 15.11 6.70
CA TYR A 142 -1.80 15.03 6.26
C TYR A 142 -2.64 14.21 7.25
N HIS A 143 -3.81 14.73 7.63
CA HIS A 143 -4.75 14.05 8.51
C HIS A 143 -6.21 14.35 8.14
N SER A 144 -7.13 13.49 8.57
CA SER A 144 -8.57 13.76 8.60
C SER A 144 -9.00 14.09 10.03
N SER A 145 -10.07 14.88 10.16
CA SER A 145 -10.77 15.06 11.44
C SER A 145 -11.83 13.99 11.68
N GLN A 146 -12.08 13.14 10.69
CA GLN A 146 -12.99 12.01 10.81
C GLN A 146 -12.20 10.79 11.26
N ASP A 147 -12.81 10.00 12.13
CA ASP A 147 -12.32 8.68 12.50
C ASP A 147 -12.96 7.66 11.55
N LEU A 148 -12.22 7.21 10.53
CA LEU A 148 -12.65 6.16 9.61
C LEU A 148 -11.99 4.81 9.91
N TYR A 149 -11.01 4.80 10.82
CA TYR A 149 -10.28 3.62 11.26
C TYR A 149 -10.34 3.49 12.79
N PRO A 150 -11.42 2.89 13.33
CA PRO A 150 -11.67 2.85 14.77
C PRO A 150 -10.66 2.01 15.58
N ASP A 151 -9.91 1.14 14.90
CA ASP A 151 -8.87 0.30 15.52
C ASP A 151 -7.54 1.06 15.71
N GLY A 152 -7.49 2.35 15.39
CA GLY A 152 -6.30 3.18 15.51
C GLY A 152 -6.62 4.61 15.91
N LYS A 153 -5.72 5.22 16.67
CA LYS A 153 -5.95 6.53 17.27
C LYS A 153 -4.86 7.49 16.85
N MET A 154 -5.22 8.66 16.32
CA MET A 154 -4.27 9.74 16.10
C MET A 154 -3.78 10.26 17.45
N MET A 155 -2.47 10.42 17.58
CA MET A 155 -1.83 10.88 18.80
C MET A 155 -1.04 12.15 18.52
N VAL A 156 -1.16 13.13 19.41
CA VAL A 156 -0.33 14.33 19.42
C VAL A 156 0.29 14.47 20.81
N ASN A 157 1.62 14.54 20.87
CA ASN A 157 2.36 14.56 22.14
C ASN A 157 1.96 13.44 23.12
N ASP A 158 1.73 12.24 22.58
CA ASP A 158 1.27 11.07 23.33
C ASP A 158 -0.15 11.19 23.94
N GLU A 159 -0.93 12.21 23.54
CA GLU A 159 -2.36 12.35 23.85
C GLU A 159 -3.23 11.98 22.65
N GLU A 160 -4.32 11.24 22.89
CA GLU A 160 -5.29 10.87 21.86
C GLU A 160 -6.08 12.10 21.40
N ILE A 161 -6.15 12.27 20.08
CA ILE A 161 -6.98 13.32 19.47
C ILE A 161 -7.90 12.71 18.42
N MET A 162 -9.02 13.39 18.17
CA MET A 162 -9.96 12.97 17.13
C MET A 162 -9.33 13.11 15.74
N GLY A 163 -9.42 12.05 14.94
CA GLY A 163 -8.98 12.03 13.56
C GLY A 163 -8.03 10.88 13.26
N GLU A 164 -7.49 10.90 12.05
CA GLU A 164 -6.61 9.86 11.53
C GLU A 164 -5.56 10.48 10.60
N LEU A 165 -4.34 9.96 10.62
CA LEU A 165 -3.29 10.32 9.69
C LEU A 165 -3.50 9.64 8.34
N ARG A 166 -3.10 10.32 7.27
CA ARG A 166 -3.06 9.73 5.94
C ARG A 166 -1.79 8.90 5.78
N PHE A 167 -1.90 7.59 6.00
CA PHE A 167 -0.77 6.67 5.88
C PHE A 167 -1.16 5.32 5.25
N SER A 168 -0.14 4.53 4.93
CA SER A 168 -0.33 3.12 4.57
C SER A 168 0.78 2.28 5.17
N SER A 169 0.42 1.14 5.75
CA SER A 169 1.37 0.13 6.21
C SER A 169 1.54 -0.95 5.14
N PHE A 170 2.71 -1.57 5.12
CA PHE A 170 3.04 -2.63 4.19
C PHE A 170 3.75 -3.76 4.91
N TYR A 171 3.46 -4.97 4.46
CA TYR A 171 4.16 -6.17 4.88
C TYR A 171 5.05 -6.71 3.76
N PHE A 172 6.08 -7.43 4.17
CA PHE A 172 6.97 -8.16 3.28
C PHE A 172 6.49 -9.60 3.16
N SER A 173 6.24 -10.06 1.93
CA SER A 173 5.86 -11.45 1.71
C SER A 173 7.10 -12.32 1.49
N ASP A 174 7.39 -13.21 2.43
CA ASP A 174 8.45 -14.22 2.35
C ASP A 174 8.04 -15.42 1.48
N SER A 175 6.75 -15.79 1.50
CA SER A 175 6.21 -16.94 0.77
C SER A 175 5.59 -16.57 -0.58
N LYS A 176 6.20 -17.05 -1.66
CA LYS A 176 5.69 -16.90 -3.04
C LYS A 176 4.32 -17.55 -3.22
N MET A 177 4.07 -18.66 -2.51
CA MET A 177 2.78 -19.35 -2.56
C MET A 177 1.67 -18.49 -1.94
N THR A 178 1.99 -17.78 -0.85
CA THR A 178 1.05 -16.82 -0.23
C THR A 178 0.74 -15.69 -1.21
N VAL A 179 1.77 -15.10 -1.84
CA VAL A 179 1.56 -14.05 -2.86
C VAL A 179 0.66 -14.53 -3.99
N PHE A 180 0.94 -15.72 -4.55
CA PHE A 180 0.15 -16.29 -5.63
C PHE A 180 -1.31 -16.49 -5.23
N ARG A 181 -1.58 -17.12 -4.08
CA ARG A 181 -2.94 -17.36 -3.58
C ARG A 181 -3.70 -16.05 -3.36
N GLU A 182 -3.07 -15.05 -2.78
CA GLU A 182 -3.69 -13.74 -2.57
C GLU A 182 -3.93 -13.00 -3.90
N THR A 183 -3.01 -13.09 -4.87
CA THR A 183 -3.19 -12.47 -6.18
C THR A 183 -4.34 -13.10 -6.95
N ILE A 184 -4.44 -14.43 -6.98
CA ILE A 184 -5.56 -15.14 -7.60
C ILE A 184 -6.86 -14.87 -6.83
N GLY A 185 -6.83 -14.88 -5.50
CA GLY A 185 -7.97 -14.55 -4.65
C GLY A 185 -8.50 -13.14 -4.90
N ASN A 186 -7.61 -12.15 -4.97
CA ASN A 186 -7.97 -10.75 -5.26
C ASN A 186 -8.48 -10.56 -6.70
N PHE A 187 -7.90 -11.26 -7.67
CA PHE A 187 -8.36 -11.21 -9.04
C PHE A 187 -9.78 -11.80 -9.17
N THR A 188 -9.99 -12.99 -8.61
CA THR A 188 -11.29 -13.68 -8.64
C THR A 188 -12.37 -12.92 -7.89
N SER A 189 -12.06 -12.35 -6.71
CA SER A 189 -13.02 -11.54 -5.95
C SER A 189 -13.43 -10.29 -6.71
N ARG A 190 -12.47 -9.57 -7.32
CA ARG A 190 -12.77 -8.37 -8.14
C ARG A 190 -13.55 -8.70 -9.39
N LEU A 191 -13.22 -9.80 -10.06
CA LEU A 191 -13.98 -10.28 -11.22
C LEU A 191 -15.44 -10.52 -10.81
N LEU A 192 -15.66 -11.28 -9.73
CA LEU A 192 -17.01 -11.64 -9.26
C LEU A 192 -17.81 -10.49 -8.65
N MET A 193 -17.16 -9.41 -8.19
CA MET A 193 -17.86 -8.23 -7.66
C MET A 193 -18.71 -7.53 -8.72
N ASP A 194 -18.23 -7.43 -9.97
CA ASP A 194 -18.99 -6.89 -11.09
C ASP A 194 -19.59 -8.02 -11.92
N LYS A 195 -20.79 -8.45 -11.52
CA LYS A 195 -21.53 -9.53 -12.18
C LYS A 195 -21.83 -9.21 -13.64
N THR A 196 -22.13 -7.95 -13.95
CA THR A 196 -22.48 -7.49 -15.30
C THR A 196 -21.26 -7.56 -16.20
N PHE A 197 -20.14 -6.99 -15.76
CA PHE A 197 -18.87 -7.09 -16.49
C PHE A 197 -18.48 -8.56 -16.72
N THR A 198 -18.55 -9.39 -15.67
CA THR A 198 -18.19 -10.81 -15.78
C THR A 198 -19.06 -11.57 -16.76
N ALA A 199 -20.38 -11.36 -16.73
CA ALA A 199 -21.30 -12.01 -17.67
C ALA A 199 -21.02 -11.60 -19.12
N LEU A 200 -20.81 -10.30 -19.38
CA LEU A 200 -20.46 -9.81 -20.71
C LEU A 200 -19.11 -10.36 -21.19
N TYR A 201 -18.11 -10.37 -20.30
CA TYR A 201 -16.78 -10.89 -20.61
C TYR A 201 -16.81 -12.38 -20.94
N LEU A 202 -17.51 -13.19 -20.15
CA LEU A 202 -17.69 -14.62 -20.41
C LEU A 202 -18.46 -14.87 -21.72
N THR A 203 -19.48 -14.07 -22.00
CA THR A 203 -20.23 -14.17 -23.26
C THR A 203 -19.34 -13.88 -24.46
N LEU A 204 -18.53 -12.82 -24.39
CA LEU A 204 -17.55 -12.47 -25.43
C LEU A 204 -16.50 -13.58 -25.61
N LEU A 205 -16.01 -14.15 -24.51
CA LEU A 205 -15.10 -15.30 -24.54
C LEU A 205 -15.74 -16.49 -25.24
N ILE A 206 -16.97 -16.85 -24.91
CA ILE A 206 -17.70 -17.94 -25.55
C ILE A 206 -17.87 -17.65 -27.05
N LEU A 207 -18.33 -16.45 -27.42
CA LEU A 207 -18.54 -16.08 -28.83
C LEU A 207 -17.23 -16.10 -29.63
N THR A 208 -16.12 -15.64 -29.05
CA THR A 208 -14.81 -15.66 -29.71
C THR A 208 -14.28 -17.09 -29.88
N PHE A 209 -14.44 -17.95 -28.87
CA PHE A 209 -14.09 -19.37 -29.00
C PHE A 209 -14.99 -20.11 -30.00
N SER A 210 -16.32 -19.91 -29.95
CA SER A 210 -17.28 -20.54 -30.84
C SER A 210 -17.12 -20.09 -32.30
N SER A 211 -16.89 -18.80 -32.55
CA SER A 211 -16.61 -18.29 -33.91
C SER A 211 -15.29 -18.83 -34.46
N GLY A 212 -14.25 -18.92 -33.63
CA GLY A 212 -12.99 -19.58 -34.00
C GLY A 212 -13.16 -21.06 -34.35
N LEU A 213 -14.03 -21.79 -33.64
CA LEU A 213 -14.35 -23.20 -33.95
C LEU A 213 -15.20 -23.35 -35.22
N LEU A 214 -16.20 -22.48 -35.42
CA LEU A 214 -17.09 -22.52 -36.58
C LEU A 214 -16.36 -22.19 -37.89
N LEU A 215 -15.46 -21.20 -37.87
CA LEU A 215 -14.58 -20.88 -39.00
C LEU A 215 -13.56 -21.99 -39.33
N ASN A 216 -13.49 -23.05 -38.53
CA ASN A 216 -12.49 -24.11 -38.62
C ASN A 216 -13.05 -25.45 -39.15
N ARG A 217 -14.33 -25.51 -39.55
CA ARG A 217 -14.89 -26.70 -40.22
C ARG A 217 -14.25 -26.87 -41.62
N PRO A 218 -13.78 -28.07 -41.99
CA PRO A 218 -13.34 -28.32 -43.37
C PRO A 218 -14.53 -28.14 -44.32
N ASN A 219 -14.30 -27.48 -45.45
CA ASN A 219 -15.24 -27.53 -46.56
C ASN A 219 -15.09 -28.93 -47.17
N ASP A 220 -16.06 -29.79 -46.88
CA ASP A 220 -16.28 -31.02 -47.63
C ASP A 220 -16.84 -30.69 -49.03
#